data_AF-A0A1G6HPM5-F1
#
_entry.id   AF-A0A1G6HPM5-F1
#
_cell.length_a   1.000
_cell.length_b   1.000
_cell.length_c   1.000
_cell.angle_alpha   90.00
_cell.angle_beta   90.00
_cell.angle_gamma   90.00
#
_symmetry.space_group_name_H-M   'P 1'
#
loop_
_entity.id
_entity.type
_entity.pdbx_description
1 polymer ?
#
loop_
_entity_poly.entity_id
_entity_poly.type
_entity_poly.pdbx_seq_one_letter_code
_entity_poly.pdbx_strand_id
1 'polypeptide(L)'
;MKFKKRVYGAVSIKSKMANFNADFTGRPKSISRGEYFASDKAVKFPMKYMWDKDGEKVMYIRSYTETENKKKEKKIVPRTLSERYEYLFETEINKKDSNEVMGNLFSCIDVLNFGATFAEGGQNLSITGAVQFNQGMNKYSETKVITQDILSPFKDATSEDAQMTSIGKKIVTDEAHYIYGFSVNPKSYEEYENIVEGFEGYSEEAYEKFKEAALISTTALNTNSKFGCENELGIFVETKEDSKMYLPDISNFIEFSKSEKDVFDLNKLEFLNDYIEEIEKIEIYYNEFLTEIKMEKLNKLPIKLMNIYTKKEVE
;
A
#
# COMPACT_ATOMS: atom_id res chain seq x y z
N MET A 1 -11.68 -20.37 2.12
CA MET A 1 -11.37 -20.95 0.79
C MET A 1 -10.03 -20.40 0.32
N LYS A 2 -9.24 -21.22 -0.37
CA LYS A 2 -7.90 -20.87 -0.86
C LYS A 2 -8.00 -20.10 -2.17
N PHE A 3 -7.31 -18.97 -2.28
CA PHE A 3 -7.20 -18.22 -3.53
C PHE A 3 -6.06 -18.80 -4.38
N LYS A 4 -6.35 -19.19 -5.62
CA LYS A 4 -5.39 -19.92 -6.48
C LYS A 4 -5.02 -19.20 -7.78
N LYS A 5 -5.65 -18.05 -8.03
CA LYS A 5 -5.45 -17.28 -9.26
C LYS A 5 -4.27 -16.32 -9.09
N ARG A 6 -3.57 -16.01 -10.18
CA ARG A 6 -2.62 -14.89 -10.18
C ARG A 6 -3.35 -13.62 -10.55
N VAL A 7 -2.86 -12.51 -10.02
CA VAL A 7 -3.37 -11.19 -10.37
C VAL A 7 -2.20 -10.30 -10.70
N TYR A 8 -2.26 -9.64 -11.85
CA TYR A 8 -1.35 -8.56 -12.21
C TYR A 8 -2.13 -7.27 -12.19
N GLY A 9 -1.58 -6.23 -11.59
CA GLY A 9 -2.36 -5.02 -11.40
C GLY A 9 -1.53 -3.77 -11.28
N ALA A 10 -2.25 -2.66 -11.24
CA ALA A 10 -1.68 -1.36 -10.95
C ALA A 10 -2.63 -0.56 -10.06
N VAL A 11 -2.09 0.28 -9.20
CA VAL A 11 -2.85 1.29 -8.46
C VAL A 11 -2.19 2.66 -8.65
N SER A 12 -3.01 3.70 -8.87
CA SER A 12 -2.52 5.08 -8.91
C SER A 12 -2.94 5.84 -7.66
N ILE A 13 -1.99 6.60 -7.12
CA ILE A 13 -2.19 7.49 -5.99
C ILE A 13 -1.93 8.92 -6.43
N LYS A 14 -2.99 9.73 -6.37
CA LYS A 14 -2.90 11.18 -6.49
C LYS A 14 -2.32 11.78 -5.22
N SER A 15 -1.55 12.85 -5.34
CA SER A 15 -1.11 13.68 -4.20
C SER A 15 -1.21 15.15 -4.56
N LYS A 16 -2.26 15.82 -4.07
CA LYS A 16 -2.54 17.23 -4.35
C LYS A 16 -2.44 18.06 -3.07
N MET A 17 -1.57 19.07 -3.08
CA MET A 17 -1.22 19.87 -1.89
C MET A 17 -0.87 19.02 -0.66
N ALA A 18 -0.27 17.85 -0.91
CA ALA A 18 0.02 16.83 0.09
C ALA A 18 1.44 16.27 -0.10
N ASN A 19 1.90 15.45 0.85
CA ASN A 19 3.20 14.78 0.72
C ASN A 19 3.01 13.28 0.93
N PHE A 20 2.80 12.56 -0.17
CA PHE A 20 2.50 11.13 -0.10
C PHE A 20 3.68 10.29 0.42
N ASN A 21 4.91 10.55 -0.04
CA ASN A 21 6.09 9.88 0.50
C ASN A 21 7.30 10.82 0.62
N ALA A 22 7.67 11.11 1.87
CA ALA A 22 8.80 11.97 2.19
C ALA A 22 10.12 11.19 2.35
N ASP A 23 11.23 11.84 2.06
CA ASP A 23 12.58 11.45 2.44
C ASP A 23 12.93 11.92 3.87
N PHE A 24 14.17 11.69 4.30
CA PHE A 24 14.65 12.09 5.63
C PHE A 24 14.71 13.62 5.85
N THR A 25 14.64 14.41 4.78
CA THR A 25 14.59 15.87 4.83
C THR A 25 13.15 16.40 4.87
N GLY A 26 12.15 15.52 4.79
CA GLY A 26 10.74 15.86 4.71
C GLY A 26 10.27 16.22 3.31
N ARG A 27 11.14 16.18 2.29
CA ARG A 27 10.79 16.49 0.90
C ARG A 27 10.21 15.25 0.22
N PRO A 28 9.33 15.40 -0.79
CA PRO A 28 8.92 14.29 -1.63
C PRO A 28 10.13 13.56 -2.21
N LYS A 29 10.14 12.23 -2.13
CA LYS A 29 11.26 11.43 -2.63
C LYS A 29 11.44 11.65 -4.14
N SER A 30 12.69 11.75 -4.55
CA SER A 30 13.09 11.89 -5.95
C SER A 30 14.34 11.08 -6.26
N ILE A 31 14.47 10.67 -7.52
CA ILE A 31 15.72 10.10 -8.03
C ILE A 31 16.70 11.22 -8.42
N SER A 32 17.95 10.88 -8.67
CA SER A 32 19.01 11.84 -9.03
C SER A 32 18.71 12.68 -10.29
N ARG A 33 17.83 12.20 -11.17
CA ARG A 33 17.35 12.92 -12.36
C ARG A 33 16.23 13.93 -12.09
N GLY A 34 15.72 14.01 -10.86
CA GLY A 34 14.66 14.93 -10.46
C GLY A 34 13.24 14.38 -10.59
N GLU A 35 13.06 13.15 -11.08
CA GLU A 35 11.74 12.50 -11.12
C GLU A 35 11.32 12.08 -9.71
N TYR A 36 10.08 12.39 -9.34
CA TYR A 36 9.51 12.00 -8.06
C TYR A 36 9.04 10.55 -8.08
N PHE A 37 9.18 9.87 -6.95
CA PHE A 37 8.66 8.51 -6.78
C PHE A 37 8.20 8.32 -5.34
N ALA A 38 7.38 7.31 -5.11
CA ALA A 38 6.95 6.92 -3.78
C ALA A 38 7.21 5.43 -3.59
N SER A 39 7.78 5.07 -2.44
CA SER A 39 8.18 3.67 -2.21
C SER A 39 7.00 2.72 -2.03
N ASP A 40 7.23 1.43 -2.26
CA ASP A 40 6.27 0.36 -1.97
C ASP A 40 5.75 0.44 -0.52
N LYS A 41 6.61 0.82 0.43
CA LYS A 41 6.22 1.04 1.83
C LYS A 41 5.17 2.14 2.00
N ALA A 42 5.14 3.13 1.11
CA ALA A 42 4.21 4.24 1.17
C ALA A 42 2.79 3.84 0.79
N VAL A 43 2.63 2.93 -0.20
CA VAL A 43 1.31 2.40 -0.58
C VAL A 43 0.85 1.28 0.36
N LYS A 44 1.78 0.48 0.90
CA LYS A 44 1.47 -0.56 1.89
C LYS A 44 1.03 0.01 3.24
N PHE A 45 1.55 1.15 3.67
CA PHE A 45 1.25 1.70 5.00
C PHE A 45 -0.23 2.04 5.22
N PRO A 46 -0.92 2.79 4.32
CA PRO A 46 -2.35 3.02 4.43
C PRO A 46 -3.16 1.72 4.53
N MET A 47 -2.80 0.69 3.75
CA MET A 47 -3.47 -0.61 3.78
C MET A 47 -3.35 -1.27 5.16
N LYS A 48 -2.14 -1.31 5.73
CA LYS A 48 -1.91 -1.83 7.09
C LYS A 48 -2.65 -1.03 8.15
N TYR A 49 -2.68 0.29 8.01
CA TYR A 49 -3.37 1.17 8.94
C TYR A 49 -4.88 0.92 8.92
N MET A 50 -5.47 0.73 7.74
CA MET A 50 -6.88 0.40 7.60
C MET A 50 -7.19 -0.94 8.27
N TRP A 51 -6.44 -1.99 7.96
CA TRP A 51 -6.63 -3.31 8.58
C TRP A 51 -6.48 -3.30 10.10
N ASP A 52 -5.47 -2.62 10.66
CA ASP A 52 -5.29 -2.49 12.12
C ASP A 52 -6.50 -1.76 12.77
N LYS A 53 -7.12 -0.82 12.06
CA LYS A 53 -8.34 -0.13 12.51
C LYS A 53 -9.60 -0.97 12.38
N ASP A 54 -9.63 -1.88 11.42
CA ASP A 54 -10.74 -2.81 11.21
C ASP A 54 -10.66 -4.03 12.14
N GLY A 55 -9.62 -4.12 12.98
CA GLY A 55 -9.44 -5.17 13.99
C GLY A 55 -8.63 -6.38 13.52
N GLU A 56 -8.04 -6.31 12.33
CA GLU A 56 -7.14 -7.35 11.83
C GLU A 56 -5.81 -7.36 12.58
N LYS A 57 -5.18 -8.54 12.69
CA LYS A 57 -3.82 -8.64 13.20
C LYS A 57 -2.82 -8.10 12.18
N VAL A 58 -2.12 -7.03 12.53
CA VAL A 58 -1.09 -6.40 11.69
C VAL A 58 0.24 -6.38 12.45
N MET A 59 1.22 -7.12 11.95
CA MET A 59 2.51 -7.29 12.62
C MET A 59 3.42 -6.06 12.48
N TYR A 60 3.56 -5.54 11.25
CA TYR A 60 4.51 -4.47 10.92
C TYR A 60 3.83 -3.10 10.85
N ILE A 61 3.25 -2.69 11.98
CA ILE A 61 2.72 -1.34 12.22
C ILE A 61 3.11 -0.85 13.62
N ARG A 62 3.39 0.46 13.72
CA ARG A 62 3.83 1.06 14.99
C ARG A 62 2.70 1.03 16.01
N SER A 63 2.98 0.48 17.19
CA SER A 63 2.10 0.51 18.36
C SER A 63 2.87 0.94 19.61
N TYR A 64 2.18 1.26 20.70
CA TYR A 64 2.78 1.83 21.92
C TYR A 64 2.43 1.04 23.17
N THR A 65 3.37 0.99 24.11
CA THR A 65 3.21 0.44 25.46
C THR A 65 3.59 1.49 26.50
N GLU A 66 3.14 1.30 27.74
CA GLU A 66 3.54 2.12 28.89
C GLU A 66 4.69 1.43 29.63
N THR A 67 5.73 2.18 29.95
CA THR A 67 6.89 1.72 30.73
C THR A 67 7.14 2.66 31.90
N GLU A 68 7.66 2.14 33.01
CA GLU A 68 8.11 2.95 34.14
C GLU A 68 9.63 3.10 34.12
N ASN A 69 10.12 4.33 34.25
CA ASN A 69 11.55 4.56 34.41
C ASN A 69 12.03 4.27 35.85
N LYS A 70 13.34 4.31 36.09
CA LYS A 70 13.93 4.08 37.43
C LYS A 70 13.40 5.03 38.54
N LYS A 71 12.74 6.14 38.17
CA LYS A 71 12.12 7.10 39.07
C LYS A 71 10.60 6.90 39.25
N LYS A 72 10.03 5.78 38.75
CA LYS A 72 8.59 5.49 38.72
C LYS A 72 7.76 6.48 37.92
N GLU A 73 8.36 7.16 36.95
CA GLU A 73 7.63 8.00 36.01
C GLU A 73 7.16 7.13 34.84
N LYS A 74 5.85 7.17 34.56
CA LYS A 74 5.23 6.48 33.43
C LYS A 74 5.56 7.19 32.13
N LYS A 75 6.01 6.43 31.13
CA LYS A 75 6.33 6.93 29.79
C LYS A 75 5.76 5.99 28.73
N ILE A 76 5.07 6.59 27.77
CA ILE A 76 4.59 5.88 26.57
C ILE A 76 5.75 5.76 25.58
N VAL A 77 6.06 4.52 25.17
CA VAL A 77 7.13 4.21 24.23
C VAL A 77 6.63 3.27 23.12
N PRO A 78 7.22 3.29 21.92
CA PRO A 78 6.86 2.32 20.88
C PRO A 78 7.21 0.89 21.31
N ARG A 79 6.37 -0.07 20.96
CA ARG A 79 6.71 -1.50 21.09
C ARG A 79 7.86 -1.86 20.16
N THR A 80 8.76 -2.71 20.65
CA THR A 80 9.68 -3.52 19.85
C THR A 80 8.91 -4.54 19.01
N LEU A 81 9.60 -5.20 18.06
CA LEU A 81 8.97 -6.25 17.25
C LEU A 81 8.57 -7.45 18.13
N SER A 82 9.39 -7.82 19.11
CA SER A 82 9.07 -8.83 20.12
C SER A 82 7.82 -8.48 20.94
N GLU A 83 7.77 -7.27 21.52
CA GLU A 83 6.60 -6.84 22.31
C GLU A 83 5.33 -6.75 21.45
N ARG A 84 5.44 -6.41 20.15
CA ARG A 84 4.29 -6.41 19.23
C ARG A 84 3.78 -7.83 18.98
N TYR A 85 4.68 -8.80 18.82
CA TYR A 85 4.30 -10.21 18.69
C TYR A 85 3.52 -10.65 19.94
N GLU A 86 4.12 -10.46 21.11
CA GLU A 86 3.53 -10.85 22.40
C GLU A 86 2.19 -10.16 22.65
N TYR A 87 2.05 -8.90 22.25
CA TYR A 87 0.79 -8.18 22.33
C TYR A 87 -0.31 -8.75 21.41
N LEU A 88 0.03 -9.22 20.20
CA LEU A 88 -0.95 -9.72 19.23
C LEU A 88 -1.41 -11.16 19.51
N PHE A 89 -0.55 -11.95 20.16
CA PHE A 89 -0.77 -13.38 20.37
C PHE A 89 -0.90 -13.77 21.84
N GLU A 90 -0.68 -12.83 22.76
CA GLU A 90 -0.73 -13.05 24.21
C GLU A 90 0.18 -14.20 24.67
N THR A 91 1.30 -14.40 23.96
CA THR A 91 2.29 -15.45 24.21
C THR A 91 3.71 -14.96 23.89
N GLU A 92 4.68 -15.48 24.63
CA GLU A 92 6.11 -15.23 24.39
C GLU A 92 6.59 -15.90 23.11
N ILE A 93 7.64 -15.36 22.48
CA ILE A 93 8.24 -15.99 21.30
C ILE A 93 8.90 -17.31 21.70
N ASN A 94 8.34 -18.41 21.22
CA ASN A 94 8.92 -19.73 21.42
C ASN A 94 10.16 -19.92 20.53
N LYS A 95 11.36 -19.88 21.14
CA LYS A 95 12.64 -20.08 20.43
C LYS A 95 12.81 -21.46 19.79
N LYS A 96 12.10 -22.48 20.29
CA LYS A 96 12.26 -23.88 19.86
C LYS A 96 11.19 -24.31 18.86
N ASP A 97 10.04 -23.66 18.85
CA ASP A 97 8.93 -24.00 17.98
C ASP A 97 8.74 -22.95 16.88
N SER A 98 9.44 -23.14 15.76
CA SER A 98 9.28 -22.27 14.60
C SER A 98 7.92 -22.46 13.91
N ASN A 99 7.23 -23.58 14.12
CA ASN A 99 5.92 -23.84 13.52
C ASN A 99 4.87 -22.94 14.19
N GLU A 100 4.83 -22.93 15.53
CA GLU A 100 3.98 -22.03 16.32
C GLU A 100 4.20 -20.57 15.92
N VAL A 101 5.47 -20.14 15.86
CA VAL A 101 5.81 -18.75 15.52
C VAL A 101 5.38 -18.41 14.09
N MET A 102 5.61 -19.30 13.14
CA MET A 102 5.25 -19.10 11.74
C MET A 102 3.72 -19.12 11.54
N GLY A 103 2.99 -19.99 12.23
CA GLY A 103 1.51 -19.98 12.23
C GLY A 103 0.93 -18.67 12.76
N ASN A 104 1.47 -18.15 13.86
CA ASN A 104 1.11 -16.83 14.38
C ASN A 104 1.39 -15.72 13.36
N LEU A 105 2.57 -15.72 12.74
CA LEU A 105 2.91 -14.75 11.69
C LEU A 105 1.96 -14.85 10.49
N PHE A 106 1.62 -16.06 10.02
CA PHE A 106 0.66 -16.26 8.93
C PHE A 106 -0.77 -15.87 9.29
N SER A 107 -1.12 -15.74 10.57
CA SER A 107 -2.42 -15.18 10.97
C SER A 107 -2.50 -13.65 10.86
N CYS A 108 -1.37 -12.97 10.59
CA CYS A 108 -1.35 -11.53 10.36
C CYS A 108 -1.60 -11.18 8.89
N ILE A 109 -2.59 -10.33 8.61
CA ILE A 109 -2.99 -10.00 7.24
C ILE A 109 -1.89 -9.30 6.44
N ASP A 110 -1.04 -8.51 7.10
CA ASP A 110 0.09 -7.84 6.45
C ASP A 110 1.25 -8.78 6.14
N VAL A 111 1.39 -9.89 6.89
CA VAL A 111 2.37 -10.94 6.60
C VAL A 111 1.89 -11.80 5.44
N LEU A 112 0.61 -12.18 5.41
CA LEU A 112 0.00 -12.91 4.27
C LEU A 112 0.09 -12.13 2.96
N ASN A 113 -0.06 -10.80 3.03
CA ASN A 113 0.00 -9.99 1.84
C ASN A 113 1.43 -9.56 1.48
N PHE A 114 2.19 -9.03 2.44
CA PHE A 114 3.46 -8.35 2.14
C PHE A 114 4.71 -9.08 2.64
N GLY A 115 4.54 -10.18 3.35
CA GLY A 115 5.64 -10.96 3.91
C GLY A 115 6.20 -10.37 5.20
N ALA A 116 7.25 -11.02 5.70
CA ALA A 116 7.86 -10.70 6.98
C ALA A 116 9.34 -11.04 6.99
N THR A 117 10.13 -10.23 7.68
CA THR A 117 11.48 -10.60 8.14
C THR A 117 11.51 -10.50 9.66
N PHE A 118 11.39 -11.64 10.32
CA PHE A 118 11.22 -11.74 11.77
C PHE A 118 12.49 -12.33 12.39
N ALA A 119 13.29 -11.47 13.02
CA ALA A 119 14.58 -11.83 13.61
C ALA A 119 14.61 -11.47 15.11
N GLU A 120 13.77 -12.14 15.90
CA GLU A 120 13.47 -11.83 17.30
C GLU A 120 13.33 -13.12 18.12
N GLY A 121 13.57 -13.07 19.44
CA GLY A 121 13.37 -14.23 20.33
C GLY A 121 14.22 -15.47 19.99
N GLY A 122 15.29 -15.31 19.20
CA GLY A 122 16.10 -16.42 18.69
C GLY A 122 15.52 -17.15 17.47
N GLN A 123 14.41 -16.65 16.91
CA GLN A 123 13.89 -17.02 15.60
C GLN A 123 14.52 -16.14 14.51
N ASN A 124 14.68 -16.67 13.31
CA ASN A 124 15.13 -15.93 12.13
C ASN A 124 14.36 -16.43 10.91
N LEU A 125 13.17 -15.86 10.69
CA LEU A 125 12.20 -16.29 9.69
C LEU A 125 12.07 -15.22 8.59
N SER A 126 12.02 -15.67 7.35
CA SER A 126 11.78 -14.82 6.18
C SER A 126 10.63 -15.40 5.38
N ILE A 127 9.53 -14.66 5.29
CA ILE A 127 8.31 -15.05 4.59
C ILE A 127 8.14 -14.10 3.40
N THR A 128 8.05 -14.66 2.20
CA THR A 128 7.73 -13.87 1.00
C THR A 128 6.22 -13.67 0.91
N GLY A 129 5.74 -12.43 0.92
CA GLY A 129 4.32 -12.11 0.79
C GLY A 129 3.73 -12.55 -0.56
N ALA A 130 2.43 -12.90 -0.57
CA ALA A 130 1.71 -13.18 -1.81
C ALA A 130 1.66 -11.95 -2.75
N VAL A 131 1.71 -10.74 -2.21
CA VAL A 131 1.62 -9.47 -2.94
C VAL A 131 2.96 -8.75 -2.98
N GLN A 132 3.44 -8.48 -4.19
CA GLN A 132 4.65 -7.71 -4.44
C GLN A 132 4.31 -6.41 -5.16
N PHE A 133 4.88 -5.30 -4.69
CA PHE A 133 4.71 -3.96 -5.28
C PHE A 133 6.05 -3.46 -5.82
N ASN A 134 6.01 -2.72 -6.92
CA ASN A 134 7.14 -1.92 -7.38
C ASN A 134 7.21 -0.58 -6.62
N GLN A 135 8.10 0.32 -7.06
CA GLN A 135 8.07 1.73 -6.65
C GLN A 135 7.06 2.50 -7.50
N GLY A 136 6.25 3.35 -6.89
CA GLY A 136 5.28 4.18 -7.59
C GLY A 136 5.95 5.37 -8.23
N MET A 137 6.09 5.37 -9.55
CA MET A 137 6.72 6.47 -10.27
C MET A 137 5.70 7.57 -10.52
N ASN A 138 6.08 8.84 -10.28
CA ASN A 138 5.23 9.97 -10.65
C ASN A 138 5.17 10.09 -12.18
N LYS A 139 3.97 10.07 -12.75
CA LYS A 139 3.75 10.21 -14.19
C LYS A 139 3.40 11.64 -14.62
N TYR A 140 3.33 12.58 -13.68
CA TYR A 140 3.06 13.99 -13.97
C TYR A 140 4.36 14.81 -13.94
N SER A 141 4.78 15.30 -15.12
CA SER A 141 6.06 15.99 -15.29
C SER A 141 6.08 17.42 -14.74
N GLU A 142 4.93 18.05 -14.56
CA GLU A 142 4.84 19.45 -14.09
C GLU A 142 4.79 19.58 -12.57
N THR A 143 4.93 18.49 -11.82
CA THR A 143 4.93 18.48 -10.35
C THR A 143 5.97 19.45 -9.78
N LYS A 144 5.51 20.33 -8.88
CA LYS A 144 6.33 21.28 -8.12
C LYS A 144 6.25 20.97 -6.63
N VAL A 145 7.37 21.21 -5.94
CA VAL A 145 7.44 21.11 -4.48
C VAL A 145 7.20 22.50 -3.89
N ILE A 146 6.17 22.60 -3.06
CA ILE A 146 5.80 23.82 -2.33
C ILE A 146 6.23 23.65 -0.87
N THR A 147 6.89 24.66 -0.33
CA THR A 147 7.20 24.75 1.11
C THR A 147 6.34 25.84 1.72
N GLN A 148 5.60 25.51 2.77
CA GLN A 148 4.76 26.42 3.53
C GLN A 148 5.28 26.48 4.97
N ASP A 149 5.51 27.68 5.48
CA ASP A 149 5.82 27.85 6.89
C ASP A 149 4.53 27.76 7.72
N ILE A 150 4.58 26.98 8.81
CA ILE A 150 3.47 26.82 9.75
C ILE A 150 3.76 27.71 10.96
N LEU A 151 2.88 28.68 11.23
CA LEU A 151 2.96 29.52 12.42
C LEU A 151 2.48 28.77 13.66
N SER A 152 3.15 29.03 14.79
CA SER A 152 2.71 28.64 16.11
C SER A 152 1.47 29.43 16.51
N PRO A 153 0.40 28.80 17.03
CA PRO A 153 -0.63 29.54 17.76
C PRO A 153 -0.15 29.99 19.15
N PHE A 154 1.02 29.52 19.61
CA PHE A 154 1.59 29.81 20.92
C PHE A 154 2.76 30.78 20.82
N LYS A 155 2.87 31.72 21.78
CA LYS A 155 4.04 32.60 21.91
C LYS A 155 5.30 31.79 22.21
N ASP A 156 6.45 32.32 21.82
CA ASP A 156 7.74 31.75 22.22
C ASP A 156 7.86 31.76 23.75
N ALA A 157 8.27 30.64 24.34
CA ALA A 157 8.46 30.52 25.78
C ALA A 157 9.75 31.19 26.28
N THR A 158 10.64 31.59 25.36
CA THR A 158 11.96 32.12 25.68
C THR A 158 12.04 33.66 25.78
N SER A 159 10.96 34.39 25.49
CA SER A 159 10.93 35.86 25.58
C SER A 159 9.56 36.39 26.02
N GLU A 160 9.56 37.38 26.94
CA GLU A 160 8.34 37.98 27.51
C GLU A 160 7.53 38.80 26.48
N ASP A 161 8.19 39.32 25.43
CA ASP A 161 7.61 40.13 24.34
C ASP A 161 7.45 39.36 23.02
N ALA A 162 7.54 38.02 23.04
CA ALA A 162 7.57 37.22 21.82
C ALA A 162 6.25 37.21 21.04
N GLN A 163 6.33 37.50 19.74
CA GLN A 163 5.28 37.19 18.76
C GLN A 163 5.24 35.68 18.45
N MET A 164 4.21 35.23 17.72
CA MET A 164 4.12 33.85 17.22
C MET A 164 5.34 33.53 16.33
N THR A 165 6.05 32.43 16.62
CA THR A 165 7.17 31.92 15.81
C THR A 165 6.71 30.81 14.86
N SER A 166 7.49 30.47 13.82
CA SER A 166 7.14 29.29 12.98
C SER A 166 7.42 27.99 13.75
N ILE A 167 6.43 27.10 13.89
CA ILE A 167 6.59 25.77 14.53
C ILE A 167 7.32 24.79 13.61
N GLY A 168 7.17 24.95 12.29
CA GLY A 168 7.76 24.02 11.34
C GLY A 168 7.40 24.34 9.90
N LYS A 169 7.86 23.49 8.97
CA LYS A 169 7.61 23.62 7.54
C LYS A 169 6.74 22.46 7.05
N LYS A 170 5.71 22.75 6.26
CA LYS A 170 4.98 21.76 5.47
C LYS A 170 5.57 21.75 4.06
N ILE A 171 6.20 20.65 3.67
CA ILE A 171 6.70 20.47 2.31
C ILE A 171 5.74 19.50 1.61
N VAL A 172 5.16 19.94 0.49
CA VAL A 172 4.13 19.20 -0.28
C VAL A 172 4.42 19.25 -1.77
N THR A 173 3.85 18.33 -2.53
CA THR A 173 3.68 18.51 -3.98
C THR A 173 2.41 19.32 -4.25
N ASP A 174 2.43 20.17 -5.27
CA ASP A 174 1.21 20.80 -5.77
C ASP A 174 0.25 19.74 -6.34
N GLU A 175 0.75 18.85 -7.19
CA GLU A 175 0.07 17.70 -7.75
C GLU A 175 1.10 16.64 -8.20
N ALA A 176 0.85 15.36 -7.92
CA ALA A 176 1.64 14.22 -8.38
C ALA A 176 0.73 13.00 -8.52
N HIS A 177 1.07 12.09 -9.45
CA HIS A 177 0.31 10.89 -9.77
C HIS A 177 1.24 9.69 -9.80
N TYR A 178 1.29 8.96 -8.69
CA TYR A 178 2.20 7.82 -8.50
C TYR A 178 1.52 6.53 -8.94
N ILE A 179 2.01 5.91 -10.01
CA ILE A 179 1.49 4.62 -10.48
C ILE A 179 2.38 3.49 -9.99
N TYR A 180 1.78 2.60 -9.19
CA TYR A 180 2.38 1.38 -8.69
C TYR A 180 1.89 0.19 -9.52
N GLY A 181 2.80 -0.70 -9.89
CA GLY A 181 2.48 -2.05 -10.35
C GLY A 181 2.55 -3.04 -9.19
N PHE A 182 1.70 -4.06 -9.23
CA PHE A 182 1.74 -5.16 -8.28
C PHE A 182 1.42 -6.50 -8.93
N SER A 183 1.82 -7.57 -8.23
CA SER A 183 1.42 -8.94 -8.54
C SER A 183 0.96 -9.67 -7.28
N VAL A 184 -0.11 -10.45 -7.40
CA VAL A 184 -0.57 -11.43 -6.40
C VAL A 184 -0.21 -12.82 -6.91
N ASN A 185 0.60 -13.55 -6.17
CA ASN A 185 1.02 -14.92 -6.49
C ASN A 185 0.79 -15.86 -5.29
N PRO A 186 -0.36 -16.55 -5.23
CA PRO A 186 -0.66 -17.49 -4.14
C PRO A 186 0.30 -18.66 -4.05
N LYS A 187 0.95 -19.02 -5.17
CA LYS A 187 1.92 -20.12 -5.23
C LYS A 187 3.17 -19.87 -4.38
N SER A 188 3.41 -18.63 -3.96
CA SER A 188 4.48 -18.31 -3.01
C SER A 188 4.31 -19.02 -1.65
N TYR A 189 3.15 -19.62 -1.38
CA TYR A 189 2.87 -20.32 -0.13
C TYR A 189 2.82 -21.85 -0.20
N GLU A 190 2.99 -22.45 -1.38
CA GLU A 190 2.94 -23.92 -1.55
C GLU A 190 3.94 -24.66 -0.66
N GLU A 191 5.10 -24.08 -0.38
CA GLU A 191 6.11 -24.70 0.50
C GLU A 191 5.70 -24.71 1.97
N TYR A 192 4.97 -23.71 2.43
CA TYR A 192 4.57 -23.59 3.83
C TYR A 192 3.36 -24.47 4.18
N GLU A 193 2.50 -24.77 3.21
CA GLU A 193 1.32 -25.64 3.39
C GLU A 193 1.68 -27.04 3.92
N ASN A 194 2.87 -27.53 3.61
CA ASN A 194 3.34 -28.84 4.06
C ASN A 194 4.17 -28.78 5.36
N ILE A 195 4.52 -27.58 5.83
CA ILE A 195 5.50 -27.39 6.92
C ILE A 195 4.87 -26.70 8.12
N VAL A 196 3.91 -25.81 7.93
CA VAL A 196 3.20 -25.08 8.99
C VAL A 196 1.89 -25.79 9.30
N GLU A 197 1.70 -26.17 10.55
CA GLU A 197 0.49 -26.87 10.95
C GLU A 197 -0.73 -25.94 10.86
N GLY A 198 -1.78 -26.40 10.18
CA GLY A 198 -3.04 -25.66 10.03
C GLY A 198 -3.00 -24.50 9.01
N PHE A 199 -1.91 -24.30 8.27
CA PHE A 199 -1.85 -23.27 7.23
C PHE A 199 -2.26 -23.81 5.86
N GLU A 200 -3.35 -23.25 5.30
CA GLU A 200 -3.93 -23.70 4.02
C GLU A 200 -3.47 -22.86 2.80
N GLY A 201 -2.49 -21.98 3.00
CA GLY A 201 -2.01 -21.06 1.96
C GLY A 201 -2.76 -19.72 1.93
N TYR A 202 -2.65 -18.99 0.83
CA TYR A 202 -3.26 -17.66 0.69
C TYR A 202 -4.78 -17.78 0.51
N SER A 203 -5.57 -17.11 1.36
CA SER A 203 -7.02 -17.23 1.35
C SER A 203 -7.71 -16.21 0.42
N GLU A 204 -8.92 -16.53 -0.04
CA GLU A 204 -9.78 -15.58 -0.77
C GLU A 204 -10.08 -14.34 0.06
N GLU A 205 -10.31 -14.52 1.37
CA GLU A 205 -10.54 -13.41 2.29
C GLU A 205 -9.35 -12.45 2.35
N ALA A 206 -8.12 -12.98 2.39
CA ALA A 206 -6.92 -12.15 2.40
C ALA A 206 -6.76 -11.37 1.09
N TYR A 207 -7.11 -11.98 -0.05
CA TYR A 207 -7.12 -11.32 -1.34
C TYR A 207 -8.17 -10.20 -1.41
N GLU A 208 -9.40 -10.44 -0.97
CA GLU A 208 -10.46 -9.43 -0.98
C GLU A 208 -10.13 -8.25 -0.06
N LYS A 209 -9.59 -8.53 1.14
CA LYS A 209 -9.07 -7.48 2.05
C LYS A 209 -7.93 -6.69 1.42
N PHE A 210 -7.05 -7.34 0.66
CA PHE A 210 -6.01 -6.68 -0.11
C PHE A 210 -6.58 -5.77 -1.18
N LYS A 211 -7.46 -6.29 -2.01
CA LYS A 211 -8.09 -5.56 -3.11
C LYS A 211 -8.85 -4.35 -2.61
N GLU A 212 -9.64 -4.51 -1.55
CA GLU A 212 -10.33 -3.40 -0.90
C GLU A 212 -9.33 -2.32 -0.42
N ALA A 213 -8.32 -2.71 0.36
CA ALA A 213 -7.31 -1.77 0.83
C ALA A 213 -6.56 -1.07 -0.31
N ALA A 214 -6.24 -1.79 -1.38
CA ALA A 214 -5.57 -1.25 -2.55
C ALA A 214 -6.40 -0.18 -3.27
N LEU A 215 -7.73 -0.23 -3.16
CA LEU A 215 -8.65 0.69 -3.80
C LEU A 215 -8.97 1.93 -2.97
N ILE A 216 -8.98 1.85 -1.62
CA ILE A 216 -9.50 2.96 -0.80
C ILE A 216 -8.59 3.43 0.35
N SER A 217 -7.58 2.65 0.74
CA SER A 217 -6.88 2.90 2.01
C SER A 217 -6.11 4.23 2.04
N THR A 218 -5.62 4.72 0.91
CA THR A 218 -4.92 6.01 0.86
C THR A 218 -5.91 7.16 0.97
N THR A 219 -7.04 7.10 0.26
CA THR A 219 -8.13 8.07 0.42
C THR A 219 -8.67 8.09 1.84
N ALA A 220 -8.73 6.93 2.51
CA ALA A 220 -9.16 6.84 3.91
C ALA A 220 -8.14 7.44 4.90
N LEU A 221 -6.85 7.55 4.52
CA LEU A 221 -5.77 8.04 5.37
C LEU A 221 -5.76 9.58 5.48
N ASN A 222 -6.80 10.13 6.11
CA ASN A 222 -7.04 11.57 6.26
C ASN A 222 -6.24 12.22 7.40
N THR A 223 -4.91 12.11 7.37
CA THR A 223 -4.01 12.84 8.31
C THR A 223 -3.58 14.19 7.74
N ASN A 224 -3.11 15.14 8.56
CA ASN A 224 -2.71 16.47 8.09
C ASN A 224 -1.70 16.46 6.90
N SER A 225 -0.74 15.52 6.91
CA SER A 225 0.25 15.39 5.83
C SER A 225 -0.27 14.65 4.58
N LYS A 226 -1.35 13.87 4.73
CA LYS A 226 -1.86 12.96 3.71
C LYS A 226 -3.24 13.35 3.15
N PHE A 227 -3.94 14.29 3.78
CA PHE A 227 -5.15 14.88 3.24
C PHE A 227 -4.83 15.53 1.88
N GLY A 228 -5.49 15.05 0.83
CA GLY A 228 -5.13 15.32 -0.57
C GLY A 228 -4.38 14.19 -1.28
N CYS A 229 -4.09 13.08 -0.58
CA CYS A 229 -3.66 11.83 -1.22
C CYS A 229 -4.88 10.93 -1.43
N GLU A 230 -5.12 10.51 -2.67
CA GLU A 230 -6.33 9.75 -3.04
C GLU A 230 -5.98 8.60 -3.96
N ASN A 231 -6.62 7.45 -3.75
CA ASN A 231 -6.68 6.39 -4.74
C ASN A 231 -7.51 6.87 -5.94
N GLU A 232 -6.92 6.87 -7.13
CA GLU A 232 -7.58 7.41 -8.34
C GLU A 232 -7.79 6.37 -9.45
N LEU A 233 -6.99 5.29 -9.42
CA LEU A 233 -7.07 4.18 -10.36
C LEU A 233 -6.69 2.87 -9.67
N GLY A 234 -7.40 1.78 -9.98
CA GLY A 234 -7.00 0.41 -9.66
C GLY A 234 -7.29 -0.52 -10.84
N ILE A 235 -6.31 -1.32 -11.28
CA ILE A 235 -6.46 -2.29 -12.35
C ILE A 235 -6.11 -3.67 -11.81
N PHE A 236 -6.97 -4.65 -12.05
CA PHE A 236 -6.80 -6.04 -11.62
C PHE A 236 -7.02 -6.97 -12.82
N VAL A 237 -5.95 -7.53 -13.36
CA VAL A 237 -5.96 -8.57 -14.38
C VAL A 237 -5.88 -9.91 -13.67
N GLU A 238 -7.04 -10.55 -13.46
CA GLU A 238 -7.15 -11.84 -12.79
C GLU A 238 -7.04 -12.95 -13.84
N THR A 239 -6.10 -13.88 -13.63
CA THR A 239 -5.93 -15.05 -14.52
C THR A 239 -6.92 -16.15 -14.18
N LYS A 240 -7.13 -17.09 -15.10
CA LYS A 240 -7.74 -18.38 -14.79
C LYS A 240 -6.88 -19.13 -13.76
N GLU A 241 -7.51 -20.05 -13.03
CA GLU A 241 -6.79 -20.95 -12.10
C GLU A 241 -5.71 -21.72 -12.86
N ASP A 242 -4.54 -21.89 -12.23
CA ASP A 242 -3.38 -22.57 -12.80
C ASP A 242 -2.80 -22.02 -14.12
N SER A 243 -3.20 -20.81 -14.51
CA SER A 243 -2.62 -20.11 -15.65
C SER A 243 -1.08 -20.06 -15.55
N LYS A 244 -0.43 -20.33 -16.69
CA LYS A 244 1.04 -20.22 -16.85
C LYS A 244 1.47 -18.84 -17.34
N MET A 245 0.54 -17.89 -17.40
CA MET A 245 0.77 -16.53 -17.85
C MET A 245 1.67 -15.77 -16.86
N TYR A 246 2.73 -15.19 -17.40
CA TYR A 246 3.62 -14.26 -16.70
C TYR A 246 3.65 -12.94 -17.44
N LEU A 247 3.35 -11.86 -16.73
CA LEU A 247 3.37 -10.52 -17.29
C LEU A 247 4.55 -9.70 -16.75
N PRO A 248 5.09 -8.78 -17.56
CA PRO A 248 5.89 -7.69 -17.02
C PRO A 248 5.02 -6.81 -16.12
N ASP A 249 5.67 -5.94 -15.36
CA ASP A 249 4.98 -4.91 -14.59
C ASP A 249 4.13 -4.01 -15.51
N ILE A 250 2.81 -4.15 -15.38
CA ILE A 250 1.83 -3.49 -16.25
C ILE A 250 1.80 -1.97 -16.07
N SER A 251 2.31 -1.44 -14.94
CA SER A 251 2.36 0.01 -14.69
C SER A 251 3.28 0.76 -15.67
N ASN A 252 4.20 0.05 -16.32
CA ASN A 252 5.04 0.61 -17.38
C ASN A 252 4.27 0.93 -18.67
N PHE A 253 3.07 0.36 -18.83
CA PHE A 253 2.20 0.52 -19.99
C PHE A 253 1.00 1.43 -19.69
N ILE A 254 1.03 2.15 -18.57
CA ILE A 254 0.01 3.12 -18.20
C ILE A 254 0.59 4.51 -18.34
N GLU A 255 -0.08 5.36 -19.13
CA GLU A 255 0.29 6.75 -19.32
C GLU A 255 -0.72 7.67 -18.65
N PHE A 256 -0.23 8.83 -18.20
CA PHE A 256 -1.04 9.85 -17.55
C PHE A 256 -0.94 11.16 -18.30
N SER A 257 -2.06 11.86 -18.44
CA SER A 257 -2.09 13.22 -18.98
C SER A 257 -3.21 14.06 -18.34
N LYS A 258 -3.08 15.38 -18.40
CA LYS A 258 -4.08 16.33 -17.90
C LYS A 258 -4.98 16.82 -19.05
N SER A 259 -6.28 16.82 -18.81
CA SER A 259 -7.33 17.42 -19.64
C SER A 259 -8.31 18.17 -18.73
N GLU A 260 -9.60 18.29 -19.10
CA GLU A 260 -10.68 18.67 -18.19
C GLU A 260 -10.77 17.73 -16.97
N LYS A 261 -10.47 16.44 -17.20
CA LYS A 261 -10.29 15.39 -16.21
C LYS A 261 -8.86 14.87 -16.23
N ASP A 262 -8.50 14.11 -15.20
CA ASP A 262 -7.27 13.32 -15.19
C ASP A 262 -7.44 12.14 -16.15
N VAL A 263 -6.51 11.93 -17.09
CA VAL A 263 -6.66 10.91 -18.14
C VAL A 263 -5.62 9.82 -17.96
N PHE A 264 -6.06 8.57 -17.80
CA PHE A 264 -5.20 7.38 -17.87
C PHE A 264 -5.37 6.69 -19.22
N ASP A 265 -4.27 6.58 -19.97
CA ASP A 265 -4.24 5.84 -21.23
C ASP A 265 -3.70 4.43 -20.99
N LEU A 266 -4.57 3.45 -21.26
CA LEU A 266 -4.35 2.03 -21.07
C LEU A 266 -4.15 1.29 -22.41
N ASN A 267 -4.12 1.99 -23.54
CA ASN A 267 -4.04 1.36 -24.86
C ASN A 267 -2.75 0.56 -25.07
N LYS A 268 -1.68 0.89 -24.35
CA LYS A 268 -0.43 0.11 -24.38
C LYS A 268 -0.54 -1.26 -23.69
N LEU A 269 -1.66 -1.54 -23.00
CA LEU A 269 -2.00 -2.88 -22.50
C LEU A 269 -2.59 -3.78 -23.61
N GLU A 270 -2.60 -3.36 -24.88
CA GLU A 270 -3.13 -4.15 -26.00
C GLU A 270 -2.46 -5.53 -26.17
N PHE A 271 -1.23 -5.71 -25.66
CA PHE A 271 -0.56 -7.02 -25.65
C PHE A 271 -1.32 -8.07 -24.83
N LEU A 272 -2.20 -7.66 -23.90
CA LEU A 272 -3.06 -8.58 -23.15
C LEU A 272 -4.03 -9.35 -24.06
N ASN A 273 -4.33 -8.82 -25.26
CA ASN A 273 -5.16 -9.51 -26.24
C ASN A 273 -4.57 -10.87 -26.65
N ASP A 274 -3.25 -11.02 -26.62
CA ASP A 274 -2.56 -12.29 -26.94
C ASP A 274 -2.76 -13.35 -25.84
N TYR A 275 -3.26 -12.96 -24.67
CA TYR A 275 -3.46 -13.80 -23.49
C TYR A 275 -4.92 -13.92 -23.06
N ILE A 276 -5.87 -13.56 -23.93
CA ILE A 276 -7.31 -13.55 -23.61
C ILE A 276 -7.80 -14.90 -23.06
N GLU A 277 -7.27 -16.02 -23.56
CA GLU A 277 -7.64 -17.36 -23.12
C GLU A 277 -7.13 -17.71 -21.71
N GLU A 278 -6.17 -16.97 -21.18
CA GLU A 278 -5.59 -17.14 -19.84
C GLU A 278 -6.19 -16.16 -18.82
N ILE A 279 -6.87 -15.11 -19.28
CA ILE A 279 -7.48 -14.07 -18.45
C ILE A 279 -8.90 -14.49 -18.09
N GLU A 280 -9.22 -14.45 -16.80
CA GLU A 280 -10.58 -14.68 -16.30
C GLU A 280 -11.40 -13.39 -16.41
N LYS A 281 -10.85 -12.29 -15.92
CA LYS A 281 -11.49 -10.96 -15.94
C LYS A 281 -10.47 -9.86 -15.74
N ILE A 282 -10.82 -8.66 -16.20
CA ILE A 282 -10.10 -7.44 -15.90
C ILE A 282 -11.07 -6.47 -15.24
N GLU A 283 -10.72 -5.95 -14.07
CA GLU A 283 -11.51 -4.92 -13.39
C GLU A 283 -10.70 -3.63 -13.30
N ILE A 284 -11.31 -2.52 -13.74
CA ILE A 284 -10.72 -1.19 -13.73
C ILE A 284 -11.59 -0.30 -12.84
N TYR A 285 -11.01 0.20 -11.76
CA TYR A 285 -11.64 1.03 -10.76
C TYR A 285 -11.15 2.46 -10.90
N TYR A 286 -12.06 3.42 -11.06
CA TYR A 286 -11.74 4.84 -11.17
C TYR A 286 -12.90 5.71 -10.67
N ASN A 287 -12.71 7.02 -10.60
CA ASN A 287 -13.79 7.97 -10.32
C ASN A 287 -14.18 8.69 -11.62
N GLU A 288 -15.31 8.33 -12.22
CA GLU A 288 -15.79 8.85 -13.49
C GLU A 288 -16.04 10.37 -13.50
N PHE A 289 -16.18 10.99 -12.33
CA PHE A 289 -16.34 12.45 -12.22
C PHE A 289 -15.01 13.20 -12.37
N LEU A 290 -13.89 12.58 -12.00
CA LEU A 290 -12.57 13.22 -11.97
C LEU A 290 -11.60 12.65 -13.01
N THR A 291 -11.88 11.44 -13.48
CA THR A 291 -10.93 10.64 -14.26
C THR A 291 -11.59 10.11 -15.54
N GLU A 292 -10.82 10.06 -16.62
CA GLU A 292 -11.17 9.45 -17.91
C GLU A 292 -10.20 8.30 -18.21
N ILE A 293 -10.72 7.20 -18.76
CA ILE A 293 -9.94 6.01 -19.14
C ILE A 293 -9.96 5.84 -20.66
N LYS A 294 -8.78 5.86 -21.29
CA LYS A 294 -8.62 5.52 -22.71
C LYS A 294 -8.19 4.07 -22.86
N MET A 295 -8.97 3.29 -23.61
CA MET A 295 -8.81 1.84 -23.72
C MET A 295 -9.37 1.26 -25.02
N GLU A 296 -9.40 2.06 -26.09
CA GLU A 296 -9.95 1.70 -27.40
C GLU A 296 -9.35 0.40 -27.96
N LYS A 297 -8.09 0.11 -27.64
CA LYS A 297 -7.37 -1.10 -28.07
C LYS A 297 -7.60 -2.34 -27.20
N LEU A 298 -8.38 -2.23 -26.13
CA LEU A 298 -8.66 -3.31 -25.17
C LEU A 298 -10.05 -3.94 -25.37
N ASN A 299 -10.74 -3.61 -26.46
CA ASN A 299 -12.13 -3.98 -26.72
C ASN A 299 -12.44 -5.48 -26.80
N LYS A 300 -11.42 -6.35 -26.92
CA LYS A 300 -11.61 -7.82 -26.92
C LYS A 300 -11.54 -8.42 -25.52
N LEU A 301 -11.00 -7.70 -24.54
CA LEU A 301 -10.74 -8.23 -23.20
C LEU A 301 -12.00 -8.22 -22.34
N PRO A 302 -12.14 -9.15 -21.38
CA PRO A 302 -13.27 -9.21 -20.45
C PRO A 302 -13.15 -8.12 -19.37
N ILE A 303 -13.28 -6.85 -19.77
CA ILE A 303 -13.13 -5.67 -18.90
C ILE A 303 -14.45 -5.28 -18.24
N LYS A 304 -14.37 -4.94 -16.95
CA LYS A 304 -15.43 -4.26 -16.20
C LYS A 304 -14.92 -2.94 -15.67
N LEU A 305 -15.62 -1.86 -16.00
CA LEU A 305 -15.37 -0.53 -15.47
C LEU A 305 -16.18 -0.33 -14.19
N MET A 306 -15.52 0.02 -13.10
CA MET A 306 -16.14 0.12 -11.78
C MET A 306 -15.81 1.47 -11.14
N ASN A 307 -16.74 2.04 -10.40
CA ASN A 307 -16.47 3.20 -9.57
C ASN A 307 -15.62 2.77 -8.37
N ILE A 308 -14.51 3.47 -8.12
CA ILE A 308 -13.50 3.08 -7.12
C ILE A 308 -14.02 3.08 -5.68
N TYR A 309 -15.03 3.89 -5.38
CA TYR A 309 -15.57 4.03 -4.03
C TYR A 309 -16.79 3.14 -3.81
N THR A 310 -17.76 3.20 -4.73
CA THR A 310 -19.02 2.46 -4.60
C THR A 310 -18.91 1.01 -5.05
N LYS A 311 -17.85 0.65 -5.79
CA LYS A 311 -17.61 -0.67 -6.39
C LYS A 311 -18.76 -1.10 -7.33
N LYS A 312 -19.55 -0.14 -7.84
CA LYS A 312 -20.61 -0.36 -8.83
C LYS A 312 -20.05 -0.20 -10.24
N GLU A 313 -20.61 -0.93 -11.19
CA GLU A 313 -20.24 -0.81 -12.60
C GLU A 313 -20.60 0.59 -13.10
N VAL A 314 -19.70 1.20 -13.89
CA VAL A 314 -19.91 2.50 -14.51
C VAL A 314 -20.68 2.30 -15.81
N GLU A 315 -21.77 3.04 -15.98
CA GLU A 315 -22.59 3.05 -17.21
C GLU A 315 -21.91 3.78 -18.37
#